data_AF-A0A699VH17-F1
#
_entry.id   AF-A0A699VH17-F1
#
_cell.length_a   1.000
_cell.length_b   1.000
_cell.length_c   1.000
_cell.angle_alpha   90.00
_cell.angle_beta   90.00
_cell.angle_gamma   90.00
#
_symmetry.space_group_name_H-M   'P 1'
#
loop_
_entity.id
_entity.type
_entity.pdbx_description
1 polymer ?
#
loop_
_entity_poly.entity_id
_entity_poly.type
_entity_poly.pdbx_seq_one_letter_code
_entity_poly.pdbx_strand_id
1 'polypeptide(L)'
;ILVEDPKPLKKQAQIKQDEAYARELEAEINKNIDWDERKPQTEAQARKNMMIYVRNIAGFKMDYFKELSYDDIRLIFEKKFNSNVAFLAKTKEQMEEEDSKALKRASKSQAEKAAKKQKLDEEVEKLKKHL
;
A
#
# COMPACT_ATOMS: atom_id res chain seq x y z
N ILE A 1 -38.51 -10.34 -1.73
CA ILE A 1 -37.48 -10.63 -0.70
C ILE A 1 -36.59 -9.39 -0.65
N LEU A 2 -36.72 -8.56 0.39
CA LEU A 2 -35.83 -7.42 0.61
C LEU A 2 -34.44 -7.98 0.96
N VAL A 3 -33.45 -7.70 0.12
CA VAL A 3 -32.05 -7.96 0.44
C VAL A 3 -31.60 -6.81 1.34
N GLU A 4 -31.50 -7.06 2.65
CA GLU A 4 -30.92 -6.10 3.58
C GLU A 4 -29.44 -5.88 3.24
N ASP A 5 -29.10 -4.64 2.91
CA ASP A 5 -27.71 -4.21 2.75
C ASP A 5 -26.94 -4.44 4.06
N PRO A 6 -25.76 -5.08 4.04
CA PRO A 6 -25.01 -5.36 5.26
C PRO A 6 -24.49 -4.06 5.87
N LYS A 7 -24.91 -3.80 7.12
CA LYS A 7 -24.50 -2.70 8.02
C LYS A 7 -22.99 -2.34 7.90
N PRO A 8 -22.61 -1.06 7.74
CA PRO A 8 -21.22 -0.64 7.53
C PRO A 8 -20.30 -0.83 8.75
N LEU A 9 -20.86 -1.09 9.93
CA LEU A 9 -20.13 -1.21 11.21
C LEU A 9 -19.22 -2.45 11.30
N LYS A 10 -19.54 -3.53 10.58
CA LYS A 10 -18.73 -4.77 10.64
C LYS A 10 -17.33 -4.61 10.03
N LYS A 11 -17.12 -3.61 9.17
CA LYS A 11 -15.82 -3.37 8.51
C LYS A 11 -14.76 -2.80 9.46
N GLN A 12 -15.12 -1.86 10.35
CA GLN A 12 -14.13 -1.26 11.26
C GLN A 12 -13.63 -2.26 12.32
N ALA A 13 -14.51 -3.14 12.81
CA ALA A 13 -14.11 -4.19 13.74
C ALA A 13 -13.17 -5.21 13.08
N GLN A 14 -13.49 -5.61 11.83
CA GLN A 14 -12.63 -6.52 11.06
C GLN A 14 -11.27 -5.89 10.74
N ILE A 15 -11.23 -4.63 10.29
CA ILE A 15 -9.98 -3.90 10.01
C ILE A 15 -9.10 -3.82 11.26
N LYS A 16 -9.67 -3.54 12.43
CA LYS A 16 -8.92 -3.49 13.70
C LYS A 16 -8.35 -4.85 14.09
N GLN A 17 -9.08 -5.93 13.84
CA GLN A 17 -8.60 -7.30 14.09
C GLN A 17 -7.47 -7.67 13.14
N ASP A 18 -7.64 -7.40 11.85
CA ASP A 18 -6.63 -7.68 10.83
C ASP A 18 -5.34 -6.87 11.07
N GLU A 19 -5.48 -5.61 11.51
CA GLU A 19 -4.36 -4.73 11.87
C GLU A 19 -3.67 -5.15 13.18
N ALA A 20 -4.41 -5.69 14.15
CA ALA A 20 -3.83 -6.24 15.37
C ALA A 20 -3.04 -7.53 15.08
N TYR A 21 -3.61 -8.41 14.24
CA TYR A 21 -2.96 -9.63 13.79
C TYR A 21 -1.68 -9.34 12.99
N ALA A 22 -1.71 -8.36 12.10
CA ALA A 22 -0.52 -7.93 11.35
C ALA A 22 0.61 -7.44 12.28
N ARG A 23 0.26 -6.65 13.31
CA ARG A 23 1.24 -6.16 14.31
C ARG A 23 1.83 -7.27 15.17
N GLU A 24 1.00 -8.24 15.59
CA GLU A 24 1.46 -9.39 16.37
C GLU A 24 2.38 -10.28 15.54
N LEU A 25 2.02 -10.55 14.27
CA LEU A 25 2.86 -11.29 13.33
C LEU A 25 4.19 -10.57 13.08
N GLU A 26 4.17 -9.26 12.90
CA GLU A 26 5.39 -8.45 12.70
C GLU A 26 6.30 -8.46 13.93
N ALA A 27 5.72 -8.41 15.15
CA ALA A 27 6.47 -8.51 16.39
C ALA A 27 7.09 -9.91 16.60
N GLU A 28 6.35 -10.98 16.31
CA GLU A 28 6.81 -12.37 16.40
C GLU A 28 7.94 -12.65 15.40
N ILE A 29 7.80 -12.13 14.17
CA ILE A 29 8.85 -12.18 13.15
C ILE A 29 10.08 -11.41 13.65
N ASN A 30 9.93 -10.17 14.13
CA ASN A 30 11.06 -9.36 14.58
C ASN A 30 11.81 -9.95 15.78
N LYS A 31 11.12 -10.72 16.65
CA LYS A 31 11.73 -11.37 17.82
C LYS A 31 12.59 -12.58 17.45
N ASN A 32 12.23 -13.29 16.38
CA ASN A 32 12.95 -14.47 15.89
C ASN A 32 14.02 -14.15 14.85
N ILE A 33 14.18 -12.86 14.52
CA ILE A 33 15.15 -12.38 13.54
C ILE A 33 16.27 -11.67 14.28
N ASP A 34 17.46 -12.28 14.28
CA ASP A 34 18.69 -11.55 14.55
C ASP A 34 19.00 -10.65 13.36
N TRP A 35 18.71 -9.36 13.52
CA TRP A 35 18.95 -8.33 12.50
C TRP A 35 20.44 -8.01 12.33
N ASP A 36 21.28 -8.28 13.34
CA ASP A 36 22.72 -8.05 13.30
C ASP A 36 23.46 -9.22 12.61
N GLU A 37 22.98 -10.46 12.74
CA GLU A 37 23.46 -11.60 11.94
C GLU A 37 23.06 -11.51 10.46
N ARG A 38 21.97 -10.80 10.13
CA ARG A 38 21.53 -10.61 8.74
C ARG A 38 22.30 -9.56 7.95
N LYS A 39 23.03 -8.66 8.63
CA LYS A 39 23.94 -7.75 7.94
C LYS A 39 25.04 -8.59 7.29
N PRO A 40 25.40 -8.33 6.03
CA PRO A 40 26.51 -9.04 5.42
C PRO A 40 27.77 -8.75 6.23
N GLN A 41 28.23 -9.73 7.00
CA GLN A 41 29.42 -9.62 7.84
C GLN A 41 30.71 -9.52 7.00
N THR A 42 30.64 -9.86 5.71
CA THR A 42 31.77 -9.83 4.77
C THR A 42 31.35 -9.37 3.37
N GLU A 43 32.32 -8.87 2.59
CA GLU A 43 32.13 -8.50 1.18
C GLU A 43 31.63 -9.67 0.33
N ALA A 44 32.10 -10.89 0.61
CA ALA A 44 31.64 -12.09 -0.09
C ALA A 44 30.15 -12.37 0.15
N GLN A 45 29.66 -12.14 1.38
CA GLN A 45 28.24 -12.28 1.69
C GLN A 45 27.42 -11.15 1.02
N ALA A 46 27.92 -9.92 1.03
CA ALA A 46 27.29 -8.80 0.33
C ALA A 46 27.18 -9.08 -1.19
N ARG A 47 28.26 -9.57 -1.80
CA ARG A 47 28.33 -10.00 -3.20
C ARG A 47 27.27 -11.06 -3.49
N LYS A 48 27.17 -12.09 -2.65
CA LYS A 48 26.19 -13.17 -2.78
C LYS A 48 24.76 -12.66 -2.70
N ASN A 49 24.47 -11.79 -1.75
CA ASN A 49 23.15 -11.19 -1.58
C ASN A 49 22.75 -10.35 -2.81
N MET A 50 23.67 -9.54 -3.35
CA MET A 50 23.42 -8.76 -4.57
C MET A 50 23.15 -9.65 -5.79
N MET A 51 23.93 -10.72 -6.00
CA MET A 51 23.70 -11.67 -7.10
C MET A 51 22.34 -12.36 -6.99
N ILE A 52 21.94 -12.78 -5.79
CA ILE A 52 20.62 -13.39 -5.56
C ILE A 52 19.50 -12.39 -5.86
N TYR A 53 19.62 -11.13 -5.41
CA TYR A 53 18.64 -10.09 -5.72
C TYR A 53 18.50 -9.88 -7.22
N VAL A 54 19.62 -9.69 -7.93
CA VAL A 54 19.61 -9.45 -9.38
C VAL A 54 19.06 -10.65 -10.15
N ARG A 55 19.36 -11.87 -9.71
CA ARG A 55 18.74 -13.10 -10.23
C ARG A 55 17.21 -13.08 -10.08
N ASN A 56 16.72 -12.74 -8.89
CA ASN A 56 15.28 -12.77 -8.61
C ASN A 56 14.52 -11.67 -9.35
N ILE A 57 15.09 -10.46 -9.46
CA ILE A 57 14.43 -9.30 -10.09
C ILE A 57 14.54 -9.33 -11.61
N ALA A 58 15.70 -9.71 -12.15
CA ALA A 58 15.98 -9.56 -13.57
C ALA A 58 16.29 -10.89 -14.28
N GLY A 59 16.19 -12.03 -13.58
CA GLY A 59 16.30 -13.36 -14.19
C GLY A 59 17.72 -13.78 -14.60
N PHE A 60 18.75 -13.06 -14.14
CA PHE A 60 20.15 -13.39 -14.46
C PHE A 60 20.54 -14.75 -13.88
N LYS A 61 21.28 -15.54 -14.67
CA LYS A 61 21.89 -16.80 -14.20
C LYS A 61 23.07 -16.49 -13.28
N MET A 62 23.36 -17.37 -12.33
CA MET A 62 24.50 -17.18 -11.42
C MET A 62 25.85 -17.17 -12.17
N ASP A 63 25.93 -17.91 -13.27
CA ASP A 63 27.09 -18.08 -14.14
C ASP A 63 27.55 -16.76 -14.76
N TYR A 64 26.61 -15.85 -15.01
CA TYR A 64 26.89 -14.50 -15.52
C TYR A 64 27.80 -13.69 -14.58
N PHE A 65 27.70 -13.91 -13.26
CA PHE A 65 28.47 -13.14 -12.28
C PHE A 65 29.85 -13.73 -11.98
N LYS A 66 30.20 -14.90 -12.54
CA LYS A 66 31.47 -15.60 -12.23
C LYS A 66 32.70 -14.78 -12.62
N GLU A 67 32.62 -14.04 -13.72
CA GLU A 67 33.70 -13.21 -14.27
C GLU A 67 33.58 -11.74 -13.86
N LEU A 68 32.53 -11.36 -13.14
CA LEU A 68 32.28 -9.97 -12.73
C LEU A 68 32.94 -9.66 -11.39
N SER A 69 33.57 -8.48 -11.31
CA SER A 69 34.11 -7.95 -10.07
C SER A 69 32.99 -7.59 -9.08
N TYR A 70 33.35 -7.34 -7.82
CA TYR A 70 32.39 -6.85 -6.82
C TYR A 70 31.73 -5.55 -7.28
N ASP A 71 32.53 -4.60 -7.81
CA ASP A 71 32.06 -3.29 -8.24
C ASP A 71 31.11 -3.39 -9.44
N ASP A 72 31.38 -4.29 -10.39
CA ASP A 72 30.48 -4.53 -11.52
C ASP A 72 29.12 -5.07 -11.05
N ILE A 73 29.14 -6.05 -10.14
CA ILE A 73 27.92 -6.64 -9.55
C ILE A 73 27.14 -5.58 -8.77
N ARG A 74 27.85 -4.76 -7.99
CA ARG A 74 27.28 -3.66 -7.23
C ARG A 74 26.61 -2.64 -8.15
N LEU A 75 27.25 -2.26 -9.24
CA LEU A 75 26.70 -1.30 -10.21
C LEU A 75 25.40 -1.83 -10.83
N ILE A 76 25.36 -3.11 -11.20
CA ILE A 76 24.15 -3.75 -11.75
C ILE A 76 23.04 -3.79 -10.70
N PHE A 77 23.37 -4.16 -9.46
CA PHE A 77 22.44 -4.16 -8.35
C PHE A 77 21.86 -2.77 -8.08
N GLU A 78 22.69 -1.75 -7.93
CA GLU A 78 22.25 -0.37 -7.63
C GLU A 78 21.32 0.16 -8.73
N LYS A 79 21.66 -0.09 -10.00
CA LYS A 79 20.81 0.30 -11.13
C LYS A 79 19.41 -0.33 -11.05
N LYS A 80 19.32 -1.62 -10.71
CA LYS A 80 18.03 -2.32 -10.56
C LYS A 80 17.28 -1.89 -9.31
N PHE A 81 17.97 -1.74 -8.18
CA PHE A 81 17.40 -1.29 -6.93
C PHE A 81 16.79 0.12 -7.07
N ASN A 82 17.55 1.07 -7.62
CA ASN A 82 17.09 2.45 -7.80
C ASN A 82 15.90 2.54 -8.76
N SER A 83 15.90 1.74 -9.83
CA SER A 83 14.74 1.66 -10.74
C SER A 83 13.48 1.14 -10.03
N ASN A 84 13.63 0.15 -9.14
CA ASN A 84 12.51 -0.41 -8.38
C ASN A 84 11.99 0.60 -7.34
N VAL A 85 12.88 1.30 -6.65
CA VAL A 85 12.50 2.36 -5.70
C VAL A 85 11.74 3.48 -6.42
N ALA A 86 12.23 3.93 -7.57
CA ALA A 86 11.57 4.95 -8.36
C ALA A 86 10.17 4.51 -8.84
N PHE A 87 10.03 3.25 -9.26
CA PHE A 87 8.73 2.68 -9.64
C PHE A 87 7.75 2.64 -8.45
N LEU A 88 8.19 2.19 -7.28
CA LEU A 88 7.35 2.12 -6.08
C LEU A 88 6.89 3.51 -5.63
N ALA A 89 7.80 4.49 -5.63
CA ALA A 89 7.47 5.87 -5.28
C ALA A 89 6.37 6.43 -6.21
N LYS A 90 6.53 6.20 -7.52
CA LYS A 90 5.55 6.64 -8.52
C LYS A 90 4.17 6.00 -8.31
N THR A 91 4.12 4.69 -8.05
CA THR A 91 2.84 3.99 -7.81
C THR A 91 2.16 4.49 -6.54
N LYS A 92 2.93 4.73 -5.48
CA LYS A 92 2.38 5.28 -4.22
C LYS A 92 1.76 6.67 -4.43
N GLU A 93 2.43 7.54 -5.16
CA GLU A 93 1.93 8.89 -5.49
C GLU A 93 0.63 8.82 -6.32
N GLN A 94 0.56 7.92 -7.30
CA GLN A 94 -0.65 7.73 -8.11
C GLN A 94 -1.85 7.25 -7.30
N MET A 95 -1.64 6.32 -6.36
CA MET A 95 -2.71 5.85 -5.47
C MET A 95 -3.21 6.96 -4.56
N GLU A 96 -2.30 7.77 -4.00
CA GLU A 96 -2.65 8.90 -3.13
C GLU A 96 -3.41 10.01 -3.89
N GLU A 97 -3.02 10.27 -5.14
CA GLU A 97 -3.73 11.19 -6.03
C GLU A 97 -5.14 10.67 -6.36
N GLU A 98 -5.27 9.37 -6.67
CA GLU A 98 -6.56 8.75 -6.97
C GLU A 98 -7.51 8.78 -5.77
N ASP A 99 -7.02 8.42 -4.58
CA ASP A 99 -7.79 8.48 -3.33
C ASP A 99 -8.26 9.90 -3.02
N SER A 100 -7.38 10.89 -3.18
CA SER A 100 -7.71 12.31 -3.00
C SER A 100 -8.80 12.76 -3.96
N LYS A 101 -8.74 12.30 -5.21
CA LYS A 101 -9.75 12.60 -6.25
C LYS A 101 -11.08 11.91 -5.95
N ALA A 102 -11.06 10.66 -5.50
CA ALA A 102 -12.24 9.91 -5.08
C ALA A 102 -12.94 10.61 -3.90
N LEU A 103 -12.17 11.08 -2.92
CA LEU A 103 -12.69 11.80 -1.75
C LEU A 103 -13.35 13.13 -2.15
N LYS A 104 -12.75 13.91 -3.06
CA LYS A 104 -13.36 15.14 -3.61
C LYS A 104 -14.67 14.87 -4.34
N ARG A 105 -14.78 13.76 -5.08
CA ARG A 105 -16.05 13.38 -5.74
C ARG A 105 -17.12 12.99 -4.73
N ALA A 106 -16.75 12.25 -3.69
CA ALA A 106 -17.67 11.84 -2.63
C ALA A 106 -18.23 13.05 -1.86
N SER A 107 -17.39 14.02 -1.48
CA SER A 107 -17.81 15.21 -0.76
C SER A 107 -18.75 16.10 -1.60
N LYS A 108 -18.46 16.28 -2.89
CA LYS A 108 -19.34 17.00 -3.82
C LYS A 108 -20.73 16.33 -3.94
N SER A 109 -20.76 15.01 -4.10
CA SER A 109 -22.01 14.23 -4.16
C SER A 109 -22.82 14.36 -2.86
N GLN A 110 -22.16 14.32 -1.70
CA GLN A 110 -22.82 14.51 -0.41
C GLN A 110 -23.42 15.92 -0.27
N ALA A 111 -22.70 16.97 -0.69
CA ALA A 111 -23.19 18.34 -0.67
C ALA A 111 -24.44 18.52 -1.56
N GLU A 112 -24.44 17.94 -2.77
CA GLU A 112 -25.60 17.96 -3.67
C GLU A 112 -26.82 17.24 -3.08
N LYS A 113 -26.61 16.08 -2.44
CA LYS A 113 -27.69 15.35 -1.75
C LYS A 113 -28.25 16.14 -0.57
N ALA A 114 -27.39 16.79 0.23
CA ALA A 114 -27.81 17.61 1.36
C ALA A 114 -28.64 18.83 0.92
N ALA A 115 -28.21 19.52 -0.14
CA ALA A 115 -28.94 20.66 -0.69
C ALA A 115 -30.33 20.26 -1.23
N LYS A 116 -30.44 19.10 -1.90
CA LYS A 116 -31.75 18.58 -2.34
C LYS A 116 -32.67 18.23 -1.16
N LYS A 117 -32.11 17.67 -0.08
CA LYS A 117 -32.87 17.32 1.13
C LYS A 117 -33.40 18.57 1.85
N GLN A 118 -32.58 19.62 2.00
CA GLN A 118 -33.03 20.89 2.60
C GLN A 118 -34.20 21.52 1.84
N LYS A 119 -34.15 21.51 0.49
CA LYS A 119 -35.26 22.03 -0.33
C LYS A 119 -36.56 21.25 -0.11
N LEU A 120 -36.47 19.92 -0.02
CA LEU A 120 -37.61 19.06 0.30
C LEU A 120 -38.16 19.33 1.70
N ASP A 121 -37.30 19.48 2.70
CA ASP A 121 -37.71 19.76 4.08
C ASP A 121 -38.42 21.14 4.19
N GLU A 122 -37.95 22.16 3.46
CA GLU A 122 -38.61 23.47 3.37
C GLU A 122 -40.00 23.40 2.70
N GLU A 123 -40.15 22.65 1.60
CA GLU A 123 -41.44 22.46 0.92
C GLU A 123 -42.46 21.74 1.83
N VAL A 124 -42.01 20.71 2.56
CA VAL A 124 -42.84 19.97 3.52
C VAL A 124 -43.33 20.88 4.66
N GLU A 125 -42.46 21.72 5.22
CA GLU A 125 -42.86 22.67 6.28
C GLU A 125 -43.81 23.75 5.75
N LYS A 126 -43.65 24.18 4.50
CA LYS A 126 -44.59 25.13 3.86
C LYS A 126 -45.98 24.52 3.67
N LEU A 127 -46.05 23.26 3.24
CA LEU A 127 -47.31 22.51 3.10
C LEU A 127 -48.03 22.33 4.44
N LYS A 128 -47.30 22.00 5.52
CA LYS A 128 -47.88 21.86 6.86
C LYS A 128 -48.49 23.15 7.41
N LYS A 129 -47.99 24.33 7.00
CA LYS A 129 -48.56 25.62 7.40
C LYS A 129 -49.84 26.01 6.67
N HIS A 130 -50.17 25.31 5.58
CA HIS A 130 -51.37 25.55 4.77
C HIS A 130 -52.46 24.49 5.00
N LEU A 131 -52.28 23.60 5.98
CA LEU A 131 -53.25 22.63 6.47
C LEU A 131 -53.76 23.06 7.85
#